data_AF-A0A7V2TXK0-F1
#
_entry.id   AF-A0A7V2TXK0-F1
#
_cell.length_a   1.000
_cell.length_b   1.000
_cell.length_c   1.000
_cell.angle_alpha   90.00
_cell.angle_beta   90.00
_cell.angle_gamma   90.00
#
_symmetry.space_group_name_H-M   'P 1'
#
loop_
_entity.id
_entity.type
_entity.pdbx_description
1 polymer ?
#
loop_
_entity_poly.entity_id
_entity_poly.type
_entity_poly.pdbx_seq_one_letter_code
_entity_poly.pdbx_strand_id
1 'polypeptide(L)'
;NFMLLVLNLPLIGMWVQVLKIPYRILFPLILLFCLIGVYSVGNTVFDIYIMIVFGILGYLMKKFDYEGAPLVLAFVLGPLLENNLRKSLIMSQGDFSIFFTRPLAAASLIVALFLLVSPLIPWFGRKRREIPREEVS
;
A
#
# COMPACT_ATOMS: atom_id res chain seq x y z
N ASN A 1 26.74 9.98 11.95
CA ASN A 1 26.04 10.62 10.80
C ASN A 1 26.95 10.80 9.58
N PHE A 2 28.20 11.26 9.74
CA PHE A 2 29.13 11.49 8.62
C PHE A 2 29.48 10.20 7.84
N MET A 3 29.67 9.08 8.52
CA MET A 3 29.91 7.77 7.91
C MET A 3 28.72 7.27 7.07
N LEU A 4 27.47 7.52 7.50
CA LEU A 4 26.26 7.20 6.73
C LEU A 4 26.16 8.06 5.46
N LEU A 5 26.60 9.33 5.53
CA LEU A 5 26.66 10.25 4.38
C LEU A 5 27.69 9.80 3.34
N VAL A 6 28.90 9.44 3.78
CA VAL A 6 29.99 8.96 2.91
C VAL A 6 29.64 7.62 2.25
N LEU A 7 28.89 6.76 2.92
CA LEU A 7 28.39 5.50 2.34
C LEU A 7 27.18 5.72 1.42
N ASN A 8 26.21 6.58 1.77
CA ASN A 8 25.02 6.78 0.94
C ASN A 8 25.31 7.50 -0.39
N LEU A 9 26.22 8.48 -0.40
CA LEU A 9 26.56 9.23 -1.61
C LEU A 9 27.00 8.34 -2.80
N PRO A 10 27.97 7.41 -2.65
CA PRO A 10 28.35 6.48 -3.70
C PRO A 10 27.29 5.41 -3.94
N LEU A 11 26.57 4.96 -2.91
CA LEU A 11 25.50 3.97 -3.05
C LEU A 11 24.39 4.49 -3.96
N ILE A 12 23.93 5.73 -3.79
CA ILE A 12 22.92 6.36 -4.65
C ILE A 12 23.35 6.34 -6.13
N GLY A 13 24.63 6.60 -6.41
CA GLY A 13 25.18 6.50 -7.78
C GLY A 13 25.02 5.10 -8.38
N MET A 14 25.28 4.05 -7.60
CA MET A 14 25.06 2.66 -8.03
C MET A 14 23.58 2.34 -8.24
N TRP A 15 22.71 2.75 -7.32
CA TRP A 15 21.25 2.53 -7.43
C TRP A 15 20.65 3.20 -8.68
N VAL A 16 21.09 4.41 -9.01
CA VAL A 16 20.66 5.11 -10.23
C VAL A 16 21.11 4.36 -11.48
N GLN A 17 22.28 3.71 -11.46
CA GLN A 17 22.76 2.94 -12.60
C GLN A 17 21.91 1.67 -12.85
N VAL A 18 21.35 1.08 -11.81
CA VAL A 18 20.36 -0.01 -11.92
C VAL A 18 19.04 0.49 -12.53
N LEU A 19 18.61 1.71 -12.19
CA LEU A 19 17.41 2.33 -12.77
C LEU A 19 17.58 2.71 -14.25
N LYS A 20 18.81 2.86 -14.75
CA LYS A 20 19.10 3.13 -16.17
C LYS A 20 18.92 1.91 -17.09
N ILE A 21 18.69 0.73 -16.53
CA ILE A 21 18.44 -0.48 -17.32
C ILE A 21 17.13 -0.31 -18.09
N PRO A 22 17.09 -0.58 -19.40
CA PRO A 22 15.87 -0.40 -20.19
C PRO A 22 14.72 -1.24 -19.60
N TYR A 23 13.57 -0.60 -19.39
CA TYR A 23 12.36 -1.21 -18.81
C TYR A 23 11.95 -2.53 -19.49
N ARG A 24 12.26 -2.68 -20.78
CA ARG A 24 11.98 -3.89 -21.56
C ARG A 24 12.71 -5.14 -21.03
N ILE A 25 13.89 -4.98 -20.45
CA ILE A 25 14.70 -6.07 -19.87
C ILE A 25 14.47 -6.16 -18.36
N LEU A 26 14.28 -5.02 -17.70
CA LEU A 26 14.06 -4.97 -16.26
C LEU A 26 12.78 -5.71 -15.86
N PHE A 27 11.69 -5.53 -16.61
CA PHE A 27 10.40 -6.14 -16.30
C PHE A 27 10.41 -7.69 -16.29
N PRO A 28 10.88 -8.40 -17.34
CA PRO A 28 10.95 -9.87 -17.31
C PRO A 28 11.93 -10.39 -16.26
N LEU A 29 13.00 -9.65 -15.96
CA LEU A 29 13.94 -10.01 -14.90
C LEU A 29 13.26 -9.93 -13.53
N ILE A 30 12.53 -8.86 -13.22
CA ILE A 30 11.74 -8.73 -11.99
C ILE A 30 10.73 -9.89 -11.87
N LEU A 31 10.00 -10.20 -12.96
CA LEU A 31 9.05 -11.31 -12.95
C LEU A 31 9.72 -12.65 -12.67
N LEU A 32 10.87 -12.94 -13.28
CA LEU A 32 11.64 -14.16 -13.01
C LEU A 32 12.10 -14.22 -11.54
N PHE A 33 12.63 -13.13 -11.00
CA PHE A 33 13.01 -13.06 -9.59
C PHE A 33 11.82 -13.27 -8.65
N CYS A 34 10.66 -12.70 -8.96
CA CYS A 34 9.43 -12.93 -8.18
C CYS A 34 8.96 -14.38 -8.25
N LEU A 35 8.99 -15.02 -9.43
CA LEU A 35 8.64 -16.44 -9.60
C LEU A 35 9.57 -17.33 -8.75
N ILE A 36 10.88 -17.10 -8.83
CA ILE A 36 11.89 -17.84 -8.06
C ILE A 36 11.69 -17.59 -6.55
N GLY A 37 11.41 -16.34 -6.16
CA GLY A 37 11.20 -15.98 -4.76
C GLY A 37 9.98 -16.66 -4.14
N VAL A 38 8.84 -16.65 -4.84
CA VAL A 38 7.62 -17.33 -4.37
C VAL A 38 7.83 -18.85 -4.31
N TYR A 39 8.49 -19.42 -5.32
CA TYR A 39 8.86 -20.83 -5.29
C TYR A 39 9.78 -21.18 -4.11
N SER A 40 10.74 -20.29 -3.78
CA SER A 40 11.68 -20.49 -2.68
C SER A 40 11.02 -20.41 -1.30
N VAL A 41 9.94 -19.65 -1.14
CA VAL A 41 9.26 -19.48 0.17
C VAL A 41 8.25 -20.59 0.41
N GLY A 42 7.41 -20.88 -0.59
CA GLY A 42 6.33 -21.85 -0.44
C GLY A 42 6.71 -23.28 -0.77
N ASN A 43 7.71 -23.48 -1.66
CA ASN A 43 8.00 -24.78 -2.31
C ASN A 43 6.75 -25.45 -2.92
N THR A 44 5.66 -24.69 -3.09
CA THR A 44 4.43 -25.13 -3.71
C THR A 44 4.30 -24.48 -5.07
N VAL A 45 3.95 -25.27 -6.07
CA VAL A 45 3.61 -24.76 -7.41
C VAL A 45 2.32 -23.95 -7.39
N PHE A 46 1.46 -24.16 -6.40
CA PHE A 46 0.19 -23.44 -6.25
C PHE A 46 0.39 -21.94 -6.03
N ASP A 47 1.37 -21.55 -5.21
CA ASP A 47 1.67 -20.14 -4.95
C ASP A 47 2.17 -19.43 -6.22
N ILE A 48 2.87 -20.14 -7.11
CA ILE A 48 3.27 -19.61 -8.43
C ILE A 48 2.03 -19.33 -9.30
N TYR A 49 1.06 -20.25 -9.33
CA TYR A 49 -0.19 -20.02 -10.06
C TYR A 49 -0.94 -18.80 -9.53
N ILE A 50 -1.07 -18.65 -8.20
CA ILE A 50 -1.68 -17.47 -7.57
C ILE A 50 -0.92 -16.20 -7.98
N MET A 51 0.42 -16.23 -7.90
CA MET A 51 1.25 -15.09 -8.27
C MET A 51 1.05 -14.66 -9.72
N ILE A 52 0.97 -15.61 -10.66
CA ILE A 52 0.73 -15.33 -12.08
C ILE A 52 -0.67 -14.74 -12.27
N VAL A 53 -1.70 -15.31 -11.64
CA VAL A 53 -3.08 -14.80 -11.72
C VAL A 53 -3.17 -13.37 -11.18
N PHE A 54 -2.61 -13.10 -10.01
CA PHE A 54 -2.57 -11.76 -9.43
C PHE A 54 -1.70 -10.78 -10.24
N GLY A 55 -0.62 -11.26 -10.86
CA GLY A 55 0.21 -10.48 -11.77
C GLY A 55 -0.55 -10.05 -13.04
N ILE A 56 -1.32 -10.97 -13.63
CA ILE A 56 -2.20 -10.67 -14.77
C ILE A 56 -3.30 -9.70 -14.35
N LEU A 57 -3.92 -9.92 -13.18
CA LEU A 57 -4.95 -9.03 -12.63
C LEU A 57 -4.39 -7.62 -12.41
N GLY A 58 -3.19 -7.50 -11.85
CA GLY A 58 -2.49 -6.22 -11.67
C GLY A 58 -2.14 -5.54 -13.00
N TYR A 59 -1.72 -6.29 -14.01
CA TYR A 59 -1.52 -5.77 -15.37
C TYR A 59 -2.84 -5.26 -15.97
N LEU A 60 -3.93 -5.98 -15.75
CA LEU A 60 -5.25 -5.60 -16.22
C LEU A 60 -5.75 -4.32 -15.53
N MET A 61 -5.55 -4.20 -14.21
CA MET A 61 -5.85 -2.98 -13.46
C MET A 61 -5.07 -1.78 -13.98
N LYS A 62 -3.78 -1.95 -14.30
CA LYS A 62 -2.96 -0.91 -14.93
C LYS A 62 -3.51 -0.51 -16.30
N LYS A 63 -4.03 -1.47 -17.08
CA LYS A 63 -4.67 -1.21 -18.37
C LYS A 63 -5.99 -0.44 -18.24
N PHE A 64 -6.73 -0.65 -17.16
CA PHE A 64 -7.97 0.07 -16.84
C PHE A 64 -7.74 1.39 -16.10
N ASP A 65 -6.49 1.87 -16.00
CA ASP A 65 -6.13 3.14 -15.34
C ASP A 65 -6.49 3.17 -13.84
N TYR A 66 -6.67 2.00 -13.21
CA TYR A 66 -6.82 1.94 -11.76
C TYR A 66 -5.47 2.16 -11.08
N GLU A 67 -5.43 3.08 -10.12
CA GLU A 67 -4.28 3.25 -9.26
C GLU A 67 -4.12 2.02 -8.36
N GLY A 68 -3.17 1.15 -8.71
CA GLY A 68 -2.85 -0.02 -7.88
C GLY A 68 -2.32 0.34 -6.49
N ALA A 69 -1.73 1.53 -6.35
CA ALA A 69 -1.13 1.98 -5.08
C ALA A 69 -2.16 2.11 -3.93
N PRO A 70 -3.29 2.82 -4.08
CA PRO A 70 -4.37 2.84 -3.09
C PRO A 70 -4.92 1.46 -2.73
N LEU A 71 -5.05 0.55 -3.70
CA LEU A 71 -5.61 -0.78 -3.47
C LEU A 71 -4.65 -1.67 -2.67
N VAL A 72 -3.36 -1.65 -2.98
CA VAL A 72 -2.33 -2.35 -2.20
C VAL A 72 -2.24 -1.75 -0.79
N LEU A 73 -2.31 -0.42 -0.67
CA LEU A 73 -2.32 0.28 0.60
C LEU A 73 -3.52 -0.17 1.45
N ALA A 74 -4.73 -0.15 0.89
CA ALA A 74 -5.94 -0.60 1.56
C ALA A 74 -5.87 -2.09 1.97
N PHE A 75 -5.32 -2.94 1.11
CA PHE A 75 -5.14 -4.37 1.39
C PHE A 75 -4.21 -4.63 2.57
N VAL A 76 -3.12 -3.88 2.71
CA VAL A 76 -2.19 -3.99 3.84
C VAL A 76 -2.76 -3.34 5.11
N LEU A 77 -3.43 -2.20 4.98
CA LEU A 77 -4.04 -1.49 6.10
C LEU A 77 -5.25 -2.20 6.69
N GLY A 78 -6.04 -2.93 5.89
CA GLY A 78 -7.19 -3.70 6.35
C GLY A 78 -6.91 -4.63 7.54
N PRO A 79 -5.98 -5.61 7.43
CA PRO A 79 -5.66 -6.50 8.54
C PRO A 79 -4.99 -5.77 9.70
N LEU A 80 -4.22 -4.70 9.45
CA LEU A 80 -3.68 -3.87 10.52
C LEU A 80 -4.80 -3.19 11.32
N LEU A 81 -5.80 -2.64 10.63
CA LEU A 81 -6.98 -2.03 11.25
C LEU A 81 -7.77 -3.07 12.05
N GLU A 82 -8.08 -4.23 11.47
CA GLU A 82 -8.80 -5.30 12.16
C GLU A 82 -8.04 -5.79 13.40
N ASN A 83 -6.73 -6.00 13.28
CA ASN A 83 -5.91 -6.44 14.40
C ASN A 83 -5.86 -5.39 15.52
N ASN A 84 -5.74 -4.11 15.18
CA ASN A 84 -5.77 -3.05 16.19
C ASN A 84 -7.15 -2.92 16.84
N LEU A 85 -8.23 -3.00 16.06
CA LEU A 85 -9.59 -3.00 16.58
C LEU A 85 -9.82 -4.19 17.53
N ARG A 86 -9.43 -5.40 17.12
CA ARG A 86 -9.50 -6.61 17.93
C ARG A 86 -8.70 -6.47 19.22
N LYS A 87 -7.47 -5.95 19.15
CA LYS A 87 -6.64 -5.69 20.34
C LYS A 87 -7.29 -4.69 21.28
N SER A 88 -7.86 -3.61 20.76
CA SER A 88 -8.59 -2.63 21.56
C SER A 88 -9.81 -3.25 22.24
N LEU A 89 -10.58 -4.11 21.56
CA LEU A 89 -11.74 -4.79 22.12
C LEU A 89 -11.38 -5.83 23.20
N ILE A 90 -10.29 -6.57 23.01
CA ILE A 90 -9.76 -7.53 24.00
C ILE A 90 -9.26 -6.79 25.24
N MET A 91 -8.52 -5.69 25.07
CA MET A 91 -8.06 -4.84 26.18
C MET A 91 -9.23 -4.20 26.95
N SER A 92 -10.39 -4.08 26.29
CA SER A 92 -11.63 -3.49 26.79
C SER A 92 -12.59 -4.49 27.44
N GLN A 93 -12.22 -5.78 27.54
CA GLN A 93 -13.08 -6.85 28.08
C GLN A 93 -14.48 -6.93 27.45
N GLY A 94 -14.66 -6.47 26.20
CA GLY A 94 -15.94 -6.56 25.48
C GLY A 94 -16.97 -5.45 25.79
N ASP A 95 -16.65 -4.48 26.63
CA ASP A 95 -17.55 -3.36 26.93
C ASP A 95 -17.36 -2.18 25.96
N PHE A 96 -18.38 -1.88 25.14
CA PHE A 96 -18.40 -0.73 24.21
C PHE A 96 -18.35 0.64 24.91
N SER A 97 -18.45 0.68 26.24
CA SER A 97 -18.37 1.88 27.07
C SER A 97 -16.96 2.53 27.10
N ILE A 98 -15.94 1.85 26.55
CA ILE A 98 -14.56 2.39 26.46
C ILE A 98 -14.40 3.49 25.41
N PHE A 99 -15.23 3.50 24.37
CA PHE A 99 -15.22 4.58 23.38
C PHE A 99 -15.63 5.93 23.98
N PHE A 100 -16.36 5.96 25.10
CA PHE A 100 -16.71 7.18 25.84
C PHE A 100 -15.78 7.48 27.02
N THR A 101 -15.20 6.46 27.68
CA THR A 101 -14.32 6.67 28.85
C THR A 101 -12.86 6.98 28.48
N ARG A 102 -12.40 6.61 27.28
CA ARG A 102 -11.06 6.98 26.79
C ARG A 102 -11.16 8.19 25.84
N PRO A 103 -10.76 9.41 26.25
CA PRO A 103 -10.90 10.63 25.43
C PRO A 103 -10.18 10.55 24.08
N LEU A 104 -9.12 9.75 23.98
CA LEU A 104 -8.38 9.49 22.73
C LEU A 104 -9.17 8.63 21.72
N ALA A 105 -9.96 7.65 22.19
CA ALA A 105 -10.79 6.81 21.34
C ALA A 105 -12.06 7.56 20.88
N ALA A 106 -12.66 8.35 21.77
CA ALA A 106 -13.76 9.24 21.42
C ALA A 106 -13.34 10.24 20.32
N ALA A 107 -12.18 10.88 20.49
CA ALA A 107 -11.66 11.84 19.52
C ALA A 107 -11.39 11.20 18.16
N SER A 108 -10.77 10.01 18.11
CA SER A 108 -10.49 9.32 16.84
C SER A 108 -11.76 8.84 16.14
N LEU A 109 -12.79 8.41 16.89
CA LEU A 109 -14.07 7.99 16.33
C LEU A 109 -14.84 9.20 15.77
N ILE A 110 -14.86 10.32 16.47
CA ILE A 110 -15.46 11.58 15.98
C ILE A 110 -14.74 12.05 14.71
N VAL A 111 -13.40 12.01 14.68
CA VAL A 111 -12.62 12.39 13.49
C VAL A 111 -12.87 11.42 12.33
N ALA A 112 -12.95 10.12 12.58
CA ALA A 112 -13.28 9.13 11.55
C ALA A 112 -14.69 9.34 10.99
N LEU A 113 -15.67 9.63 11.85
CA LEU A 113 -17.04 9.95 11.44
C LEU A 113 -17.08 11.23 10.61
N PHE A 114 -16.35 12.26 11.04
CA PHE A 114 -16.24 13.54 10.33
C PHE A 114 -15.58 13.36 8.96
N LEU A 115 -14.50 12.58 8.87
CA LEU A 115 -13.83 12.26 7.60
C LEU A 115 -14.69 11.39 6.68
N LEU A 116 -15.48 10.46 7.22
CA LEU A 116 -16.43 9.64 6.45
C LEU A 116 -17.62 10.47 5.94
N VAL A 117 -18.07 11.46 6.69
CA VAL A 117 -19.20 12.33 6.32
C VAL A 117 -18.74 13.50 5.44
N SER A 118 -17.48 13.93 5.56
CA SER A 118 -16.87 14.99 4.74
C SER A 118 -17.05 14.85 3.21
N PRO A 119 -17.00 13.65 2.59
CA PRO A 119 -17.19 13.49 1.15
C PRO A 119 -18.67 13.32 0.78
N LEU A 120 -19.55 13.05 1.75
CA LEU A 120 -21.00 12.92 1.56
C LEU A 120 -21.75 14.24 1.72
N ILE A 121 -21.15 15.25 2.36
CA ILE A 121 -21.72 16.60 2.44
C ILE A 121 -21.37 17.34 1.13
N PRO A 122 -22.33 17.60 0.23
CA PRO A 122 -22.08 18.28 -1.05
C PRO A 122 -21.64 19.75 -0.92
N TRP A 123 -21.55 20.27 0.32
CA TRP A 123 -21.10 21.63 0.62
C TRP A 123 -19.58 21.81 0.56
N PHE A 124 -18.78 20.73 0.62
CA PHE A 124 -17.34 20.77 0.31
C PHE A 124 -17.04 20.38 -1.15
N GLY A 125 -17.99 20.67 -2.05
CA GLY A 125 -17.80 20.55 -3.48
C GLY A 125 -16.77 21.54 -4.00
N ARG A 126 -15.53 21.07 -4.22
CA ARG A 126 -14.60 21.41 -5.33
C ARG A 126 -13.15 21.36 -4.89
N LYS A 127 -12.54 20.18 -4.99
CA LYS A 127 -11.32 19.87 -5.78
C LYS A 127 -10.79 18.51 -5.31
N ARG A 128 -11.40 17.41 -5.79
CA ARG A 128 -10.56 16.26 -6.16
C ARG A 128 -9.69 16.78 -7.29
N ARG A 129 -8.52 17.31 -6.95
CA ARG A 129 -7.49 17.68 -7.91
C ARG A 129 -7.17 16.39 -8.64
N GLU A 130 -7.61 16.36 -9.89
CA GLU A 130 -7.06 15.56 -10.98
C GLU A 130 -5.57 15.36 -10.72
N ILE A 131 -5.20 14.10 -10.46
CA ILE A 131 -3.81 13.67 -10.45
C ILE A 131 -3.35 13.84 -11.90
N PRO A 132 -2.46 14.80 -12.22
CA PRO A 132 -2.08 15.06 -13.61
C PRO A 132 -1.41 13.82 -14.17
N ARG A 133 -1.95 13.32 -15.29
CA ARG A 133 -1.23 12.39 -16.16
C ARG A 133 0.02 13.11 -16.64
N GLU A 134 1.18 12.73 -16.14
CA GLU A 134 2.44 13.02 -16.81
C GLU A 134 2.50 12.14 -18.07
N GLU A 135 2.04 12.71 -19.18
CA GLU A 135 2.49 12.36 -20.52
C GLU A 135 3.99 12.68 -20.58
N VAL A 136 4.83 11.65 -20.65
CA VAL A 136 6.22 11.83 -21.09
C VAL A 136 6.35 11.13 -22.44
N SER A 137 6.20 11.97 -23.47
CA SER A 137 6.61 11.76 -24.86
C SER A 137 8.12 11.53 -24.98
#